data_AF-A0A0D9AAZ7-F1
#
_entry.id   AF-A0A0D9AAZ7-F1
#
_cell.length_a   1.000
_cell.length_b   1.000
_cell.length_c   1.000
_cell.angle_alpha   90.00
_cell.angle_beta   90.00
_cell.angle_gamma   90.00
#
_symmetry.space_group_name_H-M   'P 1'
#
loop_
_entity.id
_entity.type
_entity.pdbx_description
1 polymer ?
#
loop_
_entity_poly.entity_id
_entity_poly.type
_entity_poly.pdbx_seq_one_letter_code
_entity_poly.pdbx_strand_id
1 'polypeptide(L)'
;MAYWLMKSEPDELSIKDLAKLGTARWDGVRNYQARNFLRAMAVGDEFFFYHSSCPEPGIAGIGRIIEAAYPDPTALEPESHYYDPKATAEKNAWSAIDVAHVETFAKVLKLDYLKQQAALAEMPLVQKGSRLSVMPVTPEQWAAVIALR
;
A
#
# COMPACT_ATOMS: atom_id res chain seq x y z
N MET A 1 -9.32 7.10 12.85
CA MET A 1 -9.12 6.30 11.65
C MET A 1 -8.36 7.16 10.67
N ALA A 2 -7.14 6.76 10.31
CA ALA A 2 -6.34 7.39 9.28
C ALA A 2 -6.52 6.67 7.94
N TYR A 3 -6.13 7.34 6.86
CA TYR A 3 -6.21 6.82 5.50
C TYR A 3 -4.85 6.77 4.85
N TRP A 4 -4.66 5.76 4.01
CA TRP A 4 -3.38 5.48 3.37
C TRP A 4 -3.55 5.08 1.92
N LEU A 5 -2.45 5.00 1.19
CA LEU A 5 -2.38 4.34 -0.10
C LEU A 5 -1.15 3.45 -0.11
N MET A 6 -1.33 2.19 -0.54
CA MET A 6 -0.25 1.21 -0.66
C MET A 6 -0.23 0.63 -2.06
N LYS A 7 0.96 0.58 -2.66
CA LYS A 7 1.20 0.09 -4.02
C LYS A 7 1.62 -1.36 -3.99
N SER A 8 1.00 -2.17 -4.84
CA SER A 8 1.39 -3.56 -5.09
C SER A 8 1.30 -3.86 -6.59
N GLU A 9 2.21 -4.68 -7.09
CA GLU A 9 2.16 -5.17 -8.46
C GLU A 9 1.09 -6.26 -8.55
N PRO A 10 0.11 -6.17 -9.48
CA PRO A 10 -0.98 -7.13 -9.57
C PRO A 10 -0.56 -8.57 -9.78
N ASP A 11 0.62 -8.78 -10.38
CA ASP A 11 1.19 -10.12 -10.60
C ASP A 11 1.77 -10.74 -9.33
N GLU A 12 2.09 -9.92 -8.30
CA GLU A 12 2.51 -10.37 -6.97
C GLU A 12 1.30 -10.48 -6.03
N LEU A 13 0.50 -9.41 -5.92
CA LEU A 13 -0.74 -9.38 -5.14
C LEU A 13 -1.72 -8.36 -5.74
N SER A 14 -2.79 -8.84 -6.37
CA SER A 14 -3.88 -7.96 -6.78
C SER A 14 -4.94 -7.79 -5.68
N ILE A 15 -5.78 -6.75 -5.79
CA ILE A 15 -6.95 -6.58 -4.89
C ILE A 15 -7.92 -7.77 -4.98
N LYS A 16 -7.97 -8.45 -6.14
CA LYS A 16 -8.80 -9.65 -6.32
C LYS A 16 -8.19 -10.86 -5.62
N ASP A 17 -6.87 -10.95 -5.56
CA ASP A 17 -6.20 -12.00 -4.81
C ASP A 17 -6.37 -11.77 -3.31
N LEU A 18 -6.22 -10.53 -2.84
CA LEU A 18 -6.55 -10.18 -1.45
C LEU A 18 -8.02 -10.50 -1.12
N ALA A 19 -8.96 -10.24 -2.03
CA ALA A 19 -10.37 -10.60 -1.86
C ALA A 19 -10.60 -12.11 -1.71
N LYS A 20 -9.84 -12.95 -2.45
CA LYS A 20 -9.91 -14.41 -2.36
C LYS A 20 -9.25 -14.94 -1.08
N LEU A 21 -8.11 -14.38 -0.70
CA LEU A 21 -7.36 -14.76 0.51
C LEU A 21 -8.08 -14.30 1.78
N GLY A 22 -8.85 -13.21 1.71
CA GLY A 22 -9.46 -12.53 2.85
C GLY A 22 -8.46 -11.63 3.57
N THR A 23 -7.30 -12.18 3.91
CA THR A 23 -6.19 -11.47 4.57
C THR A 23 -4.85 -11.79 3.93
N ALA A 24 -3.90 -10.87 3.99
CA ALA A 24 -2.53 -11.09 3.54
C ALA A 24 -1.54 -10.26 4.36
N ARG A 25 -0.31 -10.74 4.44
CA ARG A 25 0.82 -9.95 4.92
C ARG A 25 1.23 -8.95 3.84
N TRP A 26 1.46 -7.72 4.24
CA TRP A 26 2.06 -6.67 3.43
C TRP A 26 3.53 -6.54 3.81
N ASP A 27 4.40 -7.24 3.09
CA ASP A 27 5.84 -7.28 3.30
C ASP A 27 6.60 -6.57 2.15
N GLY A 28 7.93 -6.71 2.10
CA GLY A 28 8.75 -6.26 0.98
C GLY A 28 9.00 -4.75 0.90
N VAL A 29 8.49 -3.95 1.85
CA VAL A 29 8.77 -2.51 1.88
C VAL A 29 10.22 -2.25 2.29
N ARG A 30 11.03 -1.80 1.33
CA ARG A 30 12.47 -1.50 1.49
C ARG A 30 12.84 -0.01 1.36
N ASN A 31 11.84 0.87 1.47
CA ASN A 31 12.04 2.31 1.54
C ASN A 31 11.84 2.80 2.98
N TYR A 32 12.82 3.53 3.55
CA TYR A 32 12.76 3.97 4.95
C TYR A 32 11.57 4.88 5.28
N GLN A 33 11.18 5.77 4.36
CA GLN A 33 10.04 6.65 4.56
C GLN A 33 8.72 5.85 4.49
N ALA A 34 8.58 4.98 3.49
CA ALA A 34 7.43 4.08 3.38
C ALA A 34 7.28 3.16 4.61
N ARG A 35 8.39 2.61 5.11
CA ARG A 35 8.44 1.83 6.36
C ARG A 35 7.97 2.65 7.55
N ASN A 36 8.39 3.90 7.67
CA ASN A 36 7.95 4.75 8.77
C ASN A 36 6.44 5.02 8.71
N PHE A 37 5.85 5.12 7.51
CA PHE A 37 4.40 5.18 7.36
C PHE A 37 3.70 3.88 7.77
N LEU A 38 4.23 2.70 7.38
CA LEU A 38 3.69 1.42 7.87
C LEU A 38 3.68 1.36 9.41
N ARG A 39 4.76 1.80 10.06
CA ARG A 39 4.88 1.84 11.53
C ARG A 39 3.92 2.82 12.20
N ALA A 40 3.37 3.77 11.46
CA ALA A 40 2.40 4.74 11.96
C ALA A 40 0.94 4.29 11.77
N MET A 41 0.70 3.20 11.04
CA MET A 41 -0.65 2.65 10.84
C MET A 41 -1.18 1.98 12.10
N ALA A 42 -2.48 2.14 12.35
CA ALA A 42 -3.20 1.46 13.42
C ALA A 42 -4.18 0.43 12.85
N VAL A 43 -4.50 -0.60 13.65
CA VAL A 43 -5.56 -1.56 13.31
C VAL A 43 -6.88 -0.81 13.11
N GLY A 44 -7.56 -1.10 12.01
CA GLY A 44 -8.80 -0.44 11.59
C GLY A 44 -8.58 0.78 10.68
N ASP A 45 -7.35 1.25 10.47
CA ASP A 45 -7.08 2.21 9.40
C ASP A 45 -7.35 1.58 8.02
N GLU A 46 -7.74 2.41 7.06
CA GLU A 46 -8.07 1.97 5.70
C GLU A 46 -7.04 2.51 4.70
N PHE A 47 -6.89 1.79 3.59
CA PHE A 47 -5.99 2.19 2.53
C PHE A 47 -6.55 1.92 1.14
N PHE A 48 -6.21 2.78 0.19
CA PHE A 48 -6.39 2.50 -1.22
C PHE A 48 -5.36 1.47 -1.68
N PHE A 49 -5.86 0.36 -2.24
CA PHE A 49 -5.04 -0.65 -2.89
C PHE A 49 -4.71 -0.17 -4.31
N TYR A 50 -3.46 0.21 -4.53
CA TYR A 50 -3.01 0.75 -5.80
C TYR A 50 -2.24 -0.31 -6.60
N HIS A 51 -2.67 -0.55 -7.83
CA HIS A 51 -1.95 -1.39 -8.80
C HIS A 51 -0.82 -0.60 -9.46
N SER A 52 0.42 -1.01 -9.20
CA SER A 52 1.64 -0.45 -9.81
C SER A 52 2.27 -1.40 -10.83
N SER A 53 3.21 -0.87 -11.63
CA SER A 53 4.05 -1.64 -12.57
C SER A 53 3.28 -2.54 -13.54
N CYS A 54 2.04 -2.18 -13.89
CA CYS A 54 1.17 -2.98 -14.74
C CYS A 54 0.58 -2.17 -15.91
N PRO A 55 -0.12 -2.81 -16.88
CA PRO A 55 -0.72 -2.11 -18.02
C PRO A 55 -1.81 -1.10 -17.65
N GLU A 56 -2.49 -1.29 -16.51
CA GLU A 56 -3.57 -0.41 -16.03
C GLU A 56 -3.30 0.07 -14.60
N PRO A 57 -2.32 0.97 -14.39
CA PRO A 57 -1.96 1.41 -13.05
C PRO A 57 -3.00 2.36 -12.48
N GLY A 58 -3.38 2.16 -11.22
CA GLY A 58 -4.43 2.95 -10.58
C GLY A 58 -4.95 2.36 -9.27
N ILE A 59 -5.92 3.02 -8.66
CA ILE A 59 -6.57 2.51 -7.44
C ILE A 59 -7.61 1.47 -7.84
N ALA A 60 -7.44 0.25 -7.32
CA ALA A 60 -8.26 -0.91 -7.67
C ALA A 60 -9.29 -1.28 -6.57
N GLY A 61 -9.16 -0.71 -5.38
CA GLY A 61 -10.08 -0.95 -4.28
C GLY A 61 -9.57 -0.45 -2.94
N ILE A 62 -10.15 -0.98 -1.88
CA ILE A 62 -9.89 -0.60 -0.49
C ILE A 62 -9.50 -1.86 0.30
N GLY A 63 -8.48 -1.72 1.14
CA GLY A 63 -8.17 -2.66 2.21
C GLY A 63 -8.15 -1.96 3.56
N ARG A 64 -8.02 -2.75 4.62
CA ARG A 64 -7.88 -2.27 6.00
C ARG A 64 -6.75 -2.96 6.73
N ILE A 65 -6.16 -2.29 7.71
CA ILE A 65 -5.12 -2.84 8.56
C ILE A 65 -5.75 -3.72 9.63
N ILE A 66 -5.30 -4.96 9.76
CA ILE A 66 -5.76 -5.91 10.78
C ILE A 66 -4.68 -6.25 11.81
N GLU A 67 -3.40 -6.03 11.47
CA GLU A 67 -2.29 -6.10 12.42
C GLU A 67 -1.33 -4.93 12.19
N ALA A 68 -0.94 -4.25 13.27
CA ALA A 68 0.03 -3.15 13.22
C ALA A 68 1.44 -3.66 12.94
N ALA A 69 2.39 -2.74 12.72
CA ALA A 69 3.71 -3.09 12.23
C ALA A 69 4.49 -4.06 13.14
N TYR A 70 5.01 -5.13 12.54
CA TYR A 70 5.89 -6.12 13.15
C TYR A 70 7.15 -6.35 12.28
N PRO A 71 8.22 -6.98 12.79
CA PRO A 71 9.42 -7.23 11.99
C PRO A 71 9.12 -8.05 10.73
N ASP A 72 9.49 -7.54 9.56
CA ASP A 72 9.21 -8.24 8.28
C ASP A 72 10.05 -9.53 8.17
N PRO A 73 9.44 -10.72 8.20
CA PRO A 73 10.18 -11.97 8.17
C PRO A 73 10.92 -12.21 6.85
N THR A 74 10.41 -11.64 5.73
CA THR A 74 11.03 -11.80 4.40
C THR A 74 12.45 -11.21 4.33
N ALA A 75 12.77 -10.26 5.22
CA ALA A 75 14.11 -9.71 5.34
C ALA A 75 15.15 -10.73 5.82
N LEU A 76 14.72 -11.81 6.49
CA LEU A 76 15.58 -12.85 7.06
C LEU A 76 15.58 -14.14 6.23
N GLU A 77 14.77 -14.23 5.19
CA GLU A 77 14.57 -15.42 4.35
C GLU A 77 15.46 -15.33 3.10
N PRO A 78 16.54 -16.12 2.95
CA PRO A 78 17.49 -15.98 1.84
C PRO A 78 16.89 -16.19 0.44
N GLU A 79 15.81 -16.98 0.36
CA GLU A 79 15.09 -17.25 -0.90
C GLU A 79 14.09 -16.14 -1.26
N SER A 80 13.82 -15.21 -0.34
CA SER A 80 12.92 -14.09 -0.61
C SER A 80 13.60 -13.06 -1.51
N HIS A 81 12.85 -12.53 -2.49
CA HIS A 81 13.27 -11.37 -3.27
C HIS A 81 13.58 -10.14 -2.41
N TYR A 82 13.07 -10.09 -1.18
CA TYR A 82 13.25 -8.97 -0.26
C TYR A 82 14.24 -9.27 0.88
N TYR A 83 15.03 -10.33 0.77
CA TYR A 83 16.11 -10.66 1.72
C TYR A 83 17.05 -9.47 1.92
N ASP A 84 17.41 -9.21 3.18
CA ASP A 84 18.45 -8.23 3.53
C ASP A 84 19.58 -8.93 4.30
N PRO A 85 20.79 -9.07 3.72
CA PRO A 85 21.90 -9.75 4.38
C PRO A 85 22.40 -9.04 5.66
N LYS A 86 21.93 -7.80 5.92
CA LYS A 86 22.26 -7.05 7.13
C LYS A 86 21.21 -7.21 8.24
N ALA A 87 20.05 -7.79 7.94
CA ALA A 87 19.00 -7.99 8.92
C ALA A 87 19.27 -9.27 9.75
N THR A 88 18.97 -9.20 11.04
CA THR A 88 18.97 -10.37 11.94
C THR A 88 17.67 -10.41 12.73
N ALA A 89 17.41 -11.52 13.45
CA ALA A 89 16.24 -11.64 14.31
C ALA A 89 16.20 -10.55 15.40
N GLU A 90 17.35 -10.18 15.95
CA GLU A 90 17.50 -9.13 16.97
C GLU A 90 17.49 -7.73 16.37
N LYS A 91 17.89 -7.59 15.10
CA LYS A 91 18.05 -6.31 14.42
C LYS A 91 17.48 -6.37 13.00
N ASN A 92 16.15 -6.34 12.91
CA ASN A 92 15.44 -6.21 11.66
C ASN A 92 15.02 -4.75 11.44
N ALA A 93 15.57 -4.12 10.40
CA ALA A 93 15.26 -2.73 10.06
C ALA A 93 13.91 -2.55 9.38
N TRP A 94 13.28 -3.65 8.93
CA TRP A 94 12.10 -3.66 8.08
C TRP A 94 10.86 -4.09 8.86
N SER A 95 9.70 -3.63 8.38
CA SER A 95 8.44 -3.91 9.04
C SER A 95 7.40 -4.31 8.00
N ALA A 96 6.61 -5.32 8.34
CA ALA A 96 5.42 -5.74 7.64
C ALA A 96 4.19 -5.42 8.49
N ILE A 97 3.01 -5.51 7.89
CA ILE A 97 1.70 -5.41 8.54
C ILE A 97 0.80 -6.49 7.96
N ASP A 98 -0.32 -6.80 8.60
CA ASP A 98 -1.35 -7.63 7.98
C ASP A 98 -2.56 -6.78 7.57
N VAL A 99 -3.09 -7.08 6.39
CA VAL A 99 -4.22 -6.38 5.79
C VAL A 99 -5.36 -7.35 5.46
N ALA A 100 -6.57 -6.80 5.42
CA ALA A 100 -7.75 -7.49 4.92
C ALA A 100 -8.38 -6.73 3.76
N HIS A 101 -9.05 -7.48 2.88
CA HIS A 101 -9.92 -6.91 1.85
C HIS A 101 -11.09 -6.12 2.50
N VAL A 102 -11.48 -5.01 1.87
CA VAL A 102 -12.72 -4.28 2.19
C VAL A 102 -13.60 -4.19 0.94
N GLU A 103 -13.05 -3.69 -0.16
CA GLU A 103 -13.82 -3.47 -1.38
C GLU A 103 -12.94 -3.60 -2.62
N THR A 104 -13.49 -4.21 -3.68
CA THR A 104 -12.90 -4.18 -5.02
C THR A 104 -13.75 -3.24 -5.89
N PHE A 105 -13.12 -2.23 -6.49
CA PHE A 105 -13.86 -1.32 -7.37
C PHE A 105 -14.25 -2.01 -8.67
N ALA A 106 -15.40 -1.61 -9.23
CA ALA A 106 -15.88 -2.15 -10.50
C ALA A 106 -14.93 -1.82 -11.66
N LYS A 107 -14.22 -0.67 -11.57
CA LYS A 107 -13.19 -0.24 -12.51
C LYS A 107 -12.02 0.37 -11.74
N VAL A 108 -10.81 0.18 -12.26
CA VAL A 108 -9.61 0.82 -11.71
C VAL A 108 -9.68 2.33 -11.97
N LEU A 109 -9.46 3.12 -10.93
CA LEU A 109 -9.26 4.57 -11.06
C LEU A 109 -7.83 4.82 -11.53
N LYS A 110 -7.67 4.93 -12.86
CA LYS A 110 -6.36 5.03 -13.52
C LYS A 110 -5.54 6.22 -13.03
N LEU A 111 -4.22 6.05 -12.96
CA LEU A 111 -3.30 7.11 -12.56
C LEU A 111 -3.48 8.42 -13.35
N ASP A 112 -3.65 8.32 -14.67
CA ASP A 112 -3.82 9.52 -15.50
C ASP A 112 -5.14 10.25 -15.23
N TYR A 113 -6.17 9.54 -14.78
CA TYR A 113 -7.40 10.15 -14.31
C TYR A 113 -7.22 10.80 -12.94
N LEU A 114 -6.51 10.15 -12.01
CA LEU A 114 -6.19 10.70 -10.68
C LEU A 114 -5.34 11.98 -10.78
N LYS A 115 -4.40 12.05 -11.73
CA LYS A 115 -3.57 13.25 -11.99
C LYS A 115 -4.35 14.47 -12.45
N GLN A 116 -5.56 14.29 -13.00
CA GLN A 116 -6.41 15.39 -13.45
C GLN A 116 -7.19 16.04 -12.30
N GLN A 117 -7.17 15.42 -11.11
CA GLN A 117 -7.97 15.87 -9.98
C GLN A 117 -7.22 16.92 -9.18
N ALA A 118 -7.70 18.17 -9.19
CA ALA A 118 -7.09 19.26 -8.43
C ALA A 118 -7.04 18.95 -6.92
N ALA A 119 -8.05 18.26 -6.38
CA ALA A 119 -8.10 17.83 -4.98
C ALA A 119 -6.98 16.85 -4.60
N LEU A 120 -6.34 16.20 -5.58
CA LEU A 120 -5.27 15.24 -5.36
C LEU A 120 -3.88 15.82 -5.64
N ALA A 121 -3.76 17.10 -6.01
CA ALA A 121 -2.49 17.71 -6.43
C ALA A 121 -1.36 17.56 -5.39
N GLU A 122 -1.71 17.59 -4.11
CA GLU A 122 -0.76 17.44 -2.98
C GLU A 122 -0.54 15.97 -2.57
N MET A 123 -1.20 15.02 -3.21
CA MET A 123 -1.02 13.60 -2.92
C MET A 123 0.34 13.14 -3.47
N PRO A 124 1.21 12.48 -2.67
CA PRO A 124 2.51 12.02 -3.17
C PRO A 124 2.41 11.07 -4.37
N LEU A 125 1.25 10.46 -4.63
CA LEU A 125 1.01 9.61 -5.79
C LEU A 125 1.18 10.36 -7.13
N VAL A 126 0.72 11.61 -7.21
CA VAL A 126 0.67 12.38 -8.46
C VAL A 126 1.80 13.40 -8.59
N GLN A 127 2.56 13.61 -7.52
CA GLN A 127 3.74 14.48 -7.52
C GLN A 127 4.88 13.90 -8.37
N LYS A 128 5.47 14.76 -9.21
CA LYS A 128 6.59 14.37 -10.09
C LYS A 128 7.79 13.89 -9.27
N GLY A 129 8.32 12.72 -9.62
CA GLY A 129 9.53 12.16 -8.99
C GLY A 129 9.28 11.36 -7.71
N SER A 130 8.05 11.30 -7.21
CA SER A 130 7.70 10.47 -6.05
C SER A 130 7.93 8.99 -6.35
N ARG A 131 8.67 8.32 -5.47
CA ARG A 131 8.93 6.88 -5.50
C ARG A 131 8.39 6.16 -4.25
N LEU A 132 7.46 6.78 -3.54
CA LEU A 132 6.85 6.17 -2.36
C LEU A 132 5.85 5.08 -2.77
N SER A 133 5.99 3.91 -2.16
CA SER A 133 5.05 2.78 -2.26
C SER A 133 3.97 2.82 -1.18
N VAL A 134 4.24 3.47 -0.05
CA VAL A 134 3.30 3.70 1.06
C VAL A 134 3.27 5.20 1.33
N MET A 135 2.07 5.76 1.43
CA MET A 135 1.88 7.19 1.68
C MET A 135 0.61 7.46 2.48
N PRO A 136 0.59 8.53 3.30
CA PRO A 136 -0.62 8.99 3.96
C PRO A 136 -1.59 9.60 2.93
N VAL A 137 -2.87 9.55 3.26
CA VAL A 137 -3.96 10.16 2.49
C VAL A 137 -4.78 11.00 3.46
N THR A 138 -5.02 12.27 3.12
CA THR A 138 -5.86 13.12 3.98
C THR A 138 -7.33 12.72 3.85
N PRO A 139 -8.19 13.02 4.84
CA PRO A 139 -9.62 12.78 4.72
C PRO A 139 -10.27 13.41 3.47
N GLU A 140 -9.79 14.59 3.06
CA GLU A 140 -10.27 15.30 1.87
C GLU A 140 -9.85 14.56 0.58
N GLN A 141 -8.60 14.08 0.52
CA GLN A 141 -8.11 13.27 -0.60
C GLN A 141 -8.85 11.94 -0.68
N TRP A 142 -9.11 11.29 0.47
CA TRP A 142 -9.89 10.07 0.56
C TRP A 142 -11.30 10.29 0.01
N ALA A 143 -12.01 11.29 0.50
CA ALA A 143 -13.35 11.64 0.04
C ALA A 143 -13.38 11.96 -1.46
N ALA A 144 -12.36 12.68 -1.96
CA ALA A 144 -12.23 12.99 -3.38
C ALA A 144 -12.10 11.72 -4.23
N VAL A 145 -11.24 10.76 -3.86
CA VAL A 145 -11.11 9.48 -4.59
C VAL A 145 -12.39 8.67 -4.51
N ILE A 146 -13.04 8.60 -3.33
CA ILE A 146 -14.30 7.88 -3.14
C ILE A 146 -15.42 8.45 -4.02
N ALA A 147 -15.42 9.75 -4.33
CA ALA A 147 -16.40 10.35 -5.24
C ALA A 147 -16.19 10.00 -6.73
N LEU A 148 -15.05 9.39 -7.08
CA LEU A 148 -14.71 9.02 -8.46
C LEU A 148 -15.07 7.57 -8.83
N ARG A 149 -15.36 6.73 -7.83
CA ARG A 149 -15.67 5.30 -8.01
C ARG A 149 -17.13 5.09 -8.39
#